data_AF-A0A2G9PIT7-F1
#
_entry.id   AF-A0A2G9PIT7-F1
#
_cell.length_a   1.000
_cell.length_b   1.000
_cell.length_c   1.000
_cell.angle_alpha   90.00
_cell.angle_beta   90.00
_cell.angle_gamma   90.00
#
_symmetry.space_group_name_H-M   'P 1'
#
loop_
_entity.id
_entity.type
_entity.pdbx_description
1 polymer ?
#
loop_
_entity_poly.entity_id
_entity_poly.type
_entity_poly.pdbx_seq_one_letter_code
_entity_poly.pdbx_strand_id
1 'polypeptide(L)'
;MVILFDQFNMPKDVYGIIFATEQQGVVAKLLIDYMKTNNSEIGRTEMSLFATQLHNGEIVTTIDLPPYAGRRVKLSYNKRQFYDRIVTPMKSMGLIEYDLYKKTYRLTDRFNKLMIKIGLEWLQELKRPPLPLKIKEA
;
A
#
# COMPACT_ATOMS: atom_id res chain seq x y z
N MET A 1 -1.50 8.96 -6.17
CA MET A 1 -0.51 8.58 -5.13
C MET A 1 0.82 8.42 -5.82
N VAL A 2 1.89 8.97 -5.26
CA VAL A 2 3.25 8.91 -5.82
C VAL A 2 4.13 8.29 -4.74
N ILE A 3 4.94 7.29 -5.10
CA ILE A 3 5.93 6.69 -4.20
C ILE A 3 7.21 7.50 -4.36
N LEU A 4 7.60 8.22 -3.30
CA LEU A 4 8.89 8.89 -3.20
C LEU A 4 9.64 8.25 -2.04
N PHE A 5 10.84 7.77 -2.30
CA PHE A 5 11.69 7.16 -1.29
C PHE A 5 13.08 7.80 -1.32
N ASP A 6 13.69 7.93 -0.15
CA ASP A 6 15.07 8.35 0.02
C ASP A 6 15.91 7.11 0.33
N GLN A 7 17.00 6.93 -0.41
CA GLN A 7 17.92 5.81 -0.21
C GLN A 7 18.60 5.83 1.17
N PHE A 8 18.79 7.00 1.77
CA PHE A 8 19.47 7.14 3.07
C PHE A 8 18.53 7.00 4.26
N ASN A 9 17.23 7.25 4.07
CA ASN A 9 16.21 7.23 5.11
C ASN A 9 15.12 6.18 4.84
N MET A 10 15.50 5.06 4.22
CA MET A 10 14.53 4.03 3.85
C MET A 10 13.94 3.34 5.10
N PRO A 11 12.61 3.32 5.26
CA PRO A 11 11.96 2.57 6.32
C PRO A 11 12.31 1.08 6.27
N LYS A 12 12.45 0.46 7.44
CA LYS A 12 12.72 -1.00 7.56
C LYS A 12 11.57 -1.88 7.06
N ASP A 13 10.37 -1.32 6.98
CA ASP A 13 9.15 -2.02 6.58
C ASP A 13 8.61 -1.44 5.27
N VAL A 14 8.18 -2.31 4.36
CA VAL A 14 7.68 -1.95 3.02
C VAL A 14 6.43 -1.06 3.10
N TYR A 15 5.62 -1.21 4.14
CA TYR A 15 4.45 -0.37 4.35
C TYR A 15 4.82 1.10 4.59
N GLY A 16 5.97 1.38 5.21
CA GLY A 16 6.48 2.74 5.37
C GLY A 16 7.01 3.36 4.08
N ILE A 17 7.39 2.53 3.10
CA ILE A 17 7.79 3.00 1.75
C ILE A 17 6.56 3.30 0.90
N ILE A 18 5.53 2.46 1.00
CA ILE A 18 4.34 2.52 0.15
C ILE A 18 3.33 3.56 0.64
N PHE A 19 3.14 3.68 1.96
CA PHE A 19 2.14 4.56 2.55
C PHE A 19 2.79 5.77 3.21
N ALA A 20 2.13 6.92 3.06
CA ALA A 20 2.67 8.20 3.54
C ALA A 20 2.55 8.36 5.07
N THR A 21 1.60 7.67 5.72
CA THR A 21 1.39 7.78 7.16
C THR A 21 1.49 6.42 7.85
N GLU A 22 1.98 6.42 9.10
CA GLU A 22 2.07 5.20 9.92
C GLU A 22 0.71 4.52 10.08
N GLN A 23 -0.37 5.30 10.28
CA GLN A 23 -1.72 4.77 10.38
C GLN A 23 -2.15 4.03 9.11
N GLN A 24 -1.83 4.55 7.92
CA GLN A 24 -2.12 3.87 6.66
C GLN A 24 -1.33 2.58 6.54
N GLY A 25 -0.03 2.61 6.88
CA GLY A 25 0.82 1.43 6.88
C GLY A 25 0.31 0.33 7.80
N VAL A 26 -0.13 0.69 9.02
CA VAL A 26 -0.73 -0.25 9.97
C VAL A 26 -2.04 -0.83 9.41
N VAL A 27 -2.98 0.01 8.96
CA VAL A 27 -4.26 -0.46 8.39
C VAL A 27 -4.04 -1.37 7.18
N ALA A 28 -3.10 -1.04 6.31
CA ALA A 28 -2.75 -1.86 5.16
C ALA A 28 -2.18 -3.21 5.57
N LYS A 29 -1.27 -3.24 6.57
CA LYS A 29 -0.74 -4.48 7.14
C LYS A 29 -1.86 -5.38 7.67
N LEU A 30 -2.82 -4.80 8.40
CA LEU A 30 -3.98 -5.53 8.90
C LEU A 30 -4.87 -6.10 7.81
N LEU A 31 -5.12 -5.33 6.76
CA LEU A 31 -5.87 -5.81 5.61
C LEU A 31 -5.15 -6.99 4.94
N ILE A 32 -3.83 -6.89 4.74
CA ILE A 32 -3.04 -7.97 4.14
C ILE A 32 -3.07 -9.22 5.02
N ASP A 33 -2.91 -9.10 6.34
CA ASP A 33 -2.93 -10.23 7.26
C ASP A 33 -4.31 -10.89 7.30
N TYR A 34 -5.39 -10.09 7.27
CA TYR A 34 -6.76 -10.60 7.13
C TYR A 34 -6.95 -11.35 5.81
N MET A 35 -6.48 -10.80 4.69
CA MET A 35 -6.54 -11.48 3.39
C MET A 35 -5.75 -12.79 3.39
N LYS A 36 -4.53 -12.80 3.95
CA LYS A 36 -3.69 -14.01 4.05
C LYS A 36 -4.37 -15.12 4.85
N THR A 37 -5.06 -14.77 5.93
CA THR A 37 -5.83 -15.72 6.75
C THR A 37 -6.96 -16.35 5.94
N ASN A 38 -7.53 -15.62 4.99
CA ASN A 38 -8.55 -16.09 4.05
C ASN A 38 -7.95 -16.56 2.72
N ASN A 39 -6.86 -17.35 2.74
CA ASN A 39 -6.21 -17.88 1.53
C ASN A 39 -5.78 -16.80 0.49
N SER A 40 -5.46 -15.60 0.95
CA SER A 40 -5.08 -14.45 0.12
C SER A 40 -6.17 -13.93 -0.83
N GLU A 41 -7.43 -14.32 -0.63
CA GLU A 41 -8.58 -13.89 -1.41
C GLU A 41 -9.80 -13.62 -0.51
N ILE A 42 -10.44 -12.46 -0.66
CA ILE A 42 -11.64 -12.09 0.12
C ILE A 42 -12.76 -11.55 -0.77
N GLY A 43 -14.00 -11.84 -0.41
CA GLY A 43 -15.17 -11.33 -1.11
C GLY A 43 -15.46 -9.85 -0.83
N ARG A 44 -16.31 -9.22 -1.65
CA ARG A 44 -16.82 -7.86 -1.39
C ARG A 44 -17.51 -7.74 -0.02
N THR A 45 -18.24 -8.77 0.39
CA THR A 45 -18.95 -8.79 1.68
C THR A 45 -17.97 -8.79 2.84
N GLU A 46 -16.96 -9.66 2.81
CA GLU A 46 -15.90 -9.74 3.81
C GLU A 46 -15.09 -8.44 3.89
N MET A 47 -14.76 -7.84 2.75
CA MET A 47 -14.12 -6.52 2.70
C MET A 47 -14.99 -5.44 3.38
N SER A 48 -16.30 -5.45 3.16
CA SER A 48 -17.21 -4.50 3.82
C SER A 48 -17.35 -4.76 5.32
N LEU A 49 -17.36 -6.03 5.73
CA LEU A 49 -17.36 -6.42 7.15
C LEU A 49 -16.08 -5.92 7.83
N PHE A 50 -14.91 -6.20 7.25
CA PHE A 50 -13.62 -5.71 7.72
C PHE A 50 -13.61 -4.18 7.85
N ALA A 51 -14.04 -3.45 6.82
CA ALA A 51 -14.09 -1.99 6.84
C ALA A 51 -15.02 -1.44 7.93
N THR A 52 -16.08 -2.18 8.28
CA THR A 52 -17.04 -1.78 9.32
C THR A 52 -16.46 -2.06 10.72
N GLN A 53 -15.82 -3.22 10.92
CA GLN A 53 -15.12 -3.54 12.18
C GLN A 53 -13.96 -2.58 12.45
N LEU A 54 -13.22 -2.19 11.40
CA LEU A 54 -12.17 -1.18 11.46
C LEU A 54 -12.74 0.22 11.81
N HIS A 55 -13.93 0.53 11.31
CA HIS A 55 -14.60 1.80 11.62
C HIS A 55 -15.03 1.88 13.08
N ASN A 56 -15.55 0.77 13.62
CA ASN A 56 -16.00 0.65 15.00
C ASN A 56 -14.84 0.52 16.01
N GLY A 57 -13.60 0.32 15.53
CA GLY A 57 -12.42 0.13 16.39
C GLY A 57 -12.39 -1.22 17.12
N GLU A 58 -13.06 -2.22 16.56
CA GLU A 58 -13.15 -3.58 17.12
C GLU A 58 -11.90 -4.42 16.84
N ILE A 59 -11.10 -4.01 15.86
CA ILE A 59 -9.87 -4.71 15.46
C ILE A 59 -8.75 -4.31 16.44
N VAL A 60 -8.44 -5.22 17.35
CA VAL A 60 -7.35 -5.09 18.33
C VAL A 60 -6.09 -5.67 17.73
N THR A 61 -5.07 -4.84 17.53
CA THR A 61 -3.82 -5.29 16.92
C THR A 61 -2.63 -4.96 17.79
N THR A 62 -1.68 -5.89 17.84
CA THR A 62 -0.40 -5.71 18.51
C THR A 62 0.52 -4.97 17.54
N ILE A 63 0.85 -3.71 17.86
CA ILE A 63 1.73 -2.90 17.02
C ILE A 63 3.15 -3.04 17.58
N ASP A 64 4.03 -3.70 16.84
CA ASP A 64 5.46 -3.86 17.18
C ASP A 64 6.29 -2.62 16.77
N LEU A 65 5.80 -1.40 17.04
CA LEU A 65 6.59 -0.17 16.84
C LEU A 65 7.09 0.40 18.18
N PRO A 66 8.26 1.08 18.21
CA PRO A 66 8.90 1.55 19.46
C PRO A 66 8.08 2.43 20.41
N PRO A 67 7.02 3.18 20.00
CA PRO A 67 6.12 3.86 20.94
C PRO A 67 4.88 3.01 21.36
N TYR A 68 4.62 1.87 20.71
CA TYR A 68 3.40 1.07 20.89
C TYR A 68 3.63 -0.42 21.23
N ALA A 69 4.89 -0.82 21.41
CA ALA A 69 5.26 -2.18 21.80
C ALA A 69 4.44 -2.66 23.01
N GLY A 70 3.58 -3.66 22.79
CA GLY A 70 2.76 -4.30 23.81
C GLY A 70 1.43 -3.61 24.17
N ARG A 71 1.05 -2.49 23.54
CA ARG A 71 -0.26 -1.87 23.78
C ARG A 71 -1.29 -2.28 22.72
N ARG A 72 -2.40 -2.85 23.18
CA ARG A 72 -3.63 -3.06 22.39
C ARG A 72 -4.22 -1.69 22.05
N VAL A 73 -3.88 -1.14 20.90
CA VAL A 73 -4.46 0.13 20.44
C VAL A 73 -5.77 -0.19 19.71
N LYS A 74 -6.88 0.41 20.17
CA LYS A 74 -8.12 0.41 19.39
C LYS A 74 -7.91 1.31 18.18
N LEU A 75 -7.73 0.70 17.01
CA LEU A 75 -7.52 1.44 15.79
C LEU A 75 -8.87 1.66 15.10
N SER A 76 -9.41 2.88 15.23
CA SER A 76 -10.59 3.30 14.46
C SER A 76 -10.13 4.00 13.18
N TYR A 77 -10.66 3.59 12.03
CA TYR A 77 -10.36 4.26 10.77
C TYR A 77 -11.65 4.46 9.95
N ASN A 78 -11.81 5.62 9.31
CA ASN A 78 -13.05 5.94 8.62
C ASN A 78 -13.25 5.03 7.39
N LYS A 79 -14.45 4.46 7.22
CA LYS A 79 -14.79 3.56 6.10
C LYS A 79 -14.53 4.18 4.72
N ARG A 80 -14.83 5.46 4.52
CA ARG A 80 -14.55 6.16 3.26
C ARG A 80 -13.05 6.33 3.03
N GLN A 81 -12.33 6.75 4.07
CA GLN A 81 -10.87 6.87 4.00
C GLN A 81 -10.21 5.51 3.75
N PHE A 82 -10.78 4.40 4.23
CA PHE A 82 -10.26 3.06 3.99
C PHE A 82 -10.31 2.72 2.49
N TYR A 83 -11.45 2.90 1.84
CA TYR A 83 -11.54 2.64 0.41
C TYR A 83 -10.71 3.61 -0.43
N ASP A 84 -10.71 4.89 -0.08
CA ASP A 84 -10.05 5.93 -0.88
C ASP A 84 -8.53 5.92 -0.70
N ARG A 85 -8.01 5.61 0.50
CA ARG A 85 -6.59 5.75 0.85
C ARG A 85 -5.85 4.43 1.05
N ILE A 86 -6.56 3.31 1.18
CA ILE A 86 -5.94 1.98 1.33
C ILE A 86 -6.29 1.11 0.11
N VAL A 87 -7.56 0.76 -0.06
CA VAL A 87 -7.98 -0.19 -1.11
C VAL A 87 -7.70 0.35 -2.51
N THR A 88 -8.08 1.59 -2.80
CA THR A 88 -7.87 2.20 -4.11
C THR A 88 -6.38 2.26 -4.47
N PRO A 89 -5.49 2.79 -3.62
CA PRO A 89 -4.06 2.76 -3.90
C PRO A 89 -3.48 1.35 -4.03
N MET A 90 -3.84 0.42 -3.15
CA MET A 90 -3.34 -0.96 -3.24
C MET A 90 -3.76 -1.62 -4.56
N LYS A 91 -4.97 -1.33 -5.04
CA LYS A 91 -5.44 -1.80 -6.34
C LYS A 91 -4.66 -1.14 -7.49
N SER A 92 -4.52 0.19 -7.46
CA SER A 92 -3.83 0.94 -8.51
C SER A 92 -2.34 0.59 -8.61
N MET A 93 -1.68 0.25 -7.51
CA MET A 93 -0.28 -0.16 -7.49
C MET A 93 -0.08 -1.64 -7.83
N GLY A 94 -1.16 -2.44 -7.91
CA GLY A 94 -1.06 -3.88 -8.18
C GLY A 94 -0.57 -4.70 -6.98
N LEU A 95 -0.87 -4.24 -5.76
CA LEU A 95 -0.73 -5.04 -4.54
C LEU A 95 -1.92 -5.99 -4.37
N ILE A 96 -3.12 -5.49 -4.69
CA ILE A 96 -4.36 -6.29 -4.76
C ILE A 96 -4.98 -6.16 -6.15
N GLU A 97 -5.66 -7.22 -6.57
CA GLU A 97 -6.49 -7.24 -7.76
C GLU A 97 -7.95 -7.44 -7.35
N TYR A 98 -8.88 -6.84 -8.09
CA TYR A 98 -10.31 -7.07 -7.90
C TYR A 98 -10.88 -7.74 -9.15
N ASP A 99 -11.38 -8.96 -8.98
CA ASP A 99 -12.12 -9.68 -10.00
C ASP A 99 -13.57 -9.17 -10.01
N LEU A 100 -13.97 -8.55 -11.13
CA LEU A 100 -15.32 -7.99 -11.31
C LEU A 100 -16.40 -9.07 -11.38
N TYR A 101 -16.07 -10.24 -11.93
CA TYR A 101 -17.01 -11.35 -12.13
C TYR A 101 -17.26 -12.07 -10.82
N LYS A 102 -16.18 -12.44 -10.12
CA LYS A 102 -16.25 -13.13 -8.82
C LYS A 102 -16.54 -12.18 -7.66
N LYS A 103 -16.35 -10.88 -7.87
CA LYS A 103 -16.45 -9.83 -6.83
C LYS A 103 -15.50 -10.12 -5.65
N THR A 104 -14.31 -10.61 -5.96
CA THR A 104 -13.27 -10.97 -4.99
C THR A 104 -12.04 -10.07 -5.13
N TYR A 105 -11.38 -9.81 -4.01
CA TYR A 105 -10.09 -9.15 -3.91
C TYR A 105 -9.01 -10.20 -3.65
N ARG A 106 -7.91 -10.16 -4.39
CA ARG A 106 -6.80 -11.12 -4.25
C ARG A 106 -5.46 -10.40 -4.15
N LEU A 107 -4.55 -10.92 -3.32
CA LEU A 107 -3.17 -10.42 -3.28
C LEU A 107 -2.42 -10.81 -4.57
N THR A 108 -1.58 -9.90 -5.09
CA THR A 108 -0.87 -10.14 -6.35
C THR A 108 0.60 -9.70 -6.29
N ASP A 109 1.40 -10.26 -7.20
CA ASP A 109 2.83 -9.95 -7.37
C ASP A 109 3.09 -8.84 -8.40
N ARG A 110 2.03 -8.22 -8.95
CA ARG A 110 2.15 -7.23 -10.04
C ARG A 110 2.97 -6.01 -9.64
N PHE A 111 2.85 -5.56 -8.40
CA PHE A 111 3.66 -4.48 -7.87
C PHE A 111 5.17 -4.73 -8.04
N ASN A 112 5.65 -5.93 -7.71
CA ASN A 112 7.06 -6.29 -7.85
C ASN A 112 7.52 -6.22 -9.32
N LYS A 113 6.72 -6.77 -10.23
CA LYS A 113 7.00 -6.74 -11.68
C LYS A 113 7.09 -5.30 -12.21
N LEU A 114 6.23 -4.40 -11.72
CA LEU A 114 6.28 -2.98 -12.07
C LEU A 114 7.54 -2.30 -11.53
N MET A 115 7.96 -2.59 -10.30
CA MET A 115 9.18 -2.04 -9.72
C MET A 115 10.43 -2.48 -10.50
N ILE A 116 10.51 -3.74 -10.91
CA ILE A 116 11.60 -4.23 -11.77
C ILE A 116 11.60 -3.48 -13.10
N LYS A 117 10.43 -3.32 -13.73
CA LYS A 117 10.30 -2.56 -14.98
C LYS A 117 10.80 -1.13 -14.81
N ILE A 118 10.39 -0.42 -13.75
CA ILE A 118 10.85 0.95 -13.47
C ILE A 118 12.37 1.00 -13.33
N GLY A 119 12.98 0.04 -12.63
CA GLY A 119 14.43 -0.06 -12.51
C GLY A 119 15.12 -0.22 -13.87
N LEU A 120 14.57 -1.06 -14.75
CA LEU A 120 15.10 -1.26 -16.11
C LEU A 120 14.97 0.00 -16.99
N GLU A 121 13.82 0.69 -16.92
CA GLU A 121 13.61 1.95 -17.65
C GLU A 121 14.60 3.03 -17.20
N TRP A 122 14.90 3.11 -15.89
CA TRP A 122 15.91 4.04 -15.38
C TRP A 122 17.32 3.73 -15.90
N LEU A 123 17.69 2.45 -15.99
CA LEU A 123 18.97 2.05 -16.59
C LEU A 123 19.05 2.39 -18.08
N GLN A 124 17.93 2.40 -18.79
CA GLN A 124 17.89 2.86 -20.19
C GLN A 124 18.04 4.37 -20.28
N GLU A 125 17.39 5.13 -19.39
CA GLU A 125 17.51 6.59 -19.34
C GLU A 125 18.95 7.03 -19.07
N LEU A 126 19.66 6.35 -18.15
CA LEU A 126 21.09 6.62 -17.89
C LEU A 126 21.99 6.44 -19.13
N LYS A 127 21.56 5.63 -20.10
CA LYS A 127 22.29 5.39 -21.35
C LYS A 127 21.88 6.35 -22.46
N ARG A 128 20.78 7.11 -22.31
CA ARG A 128 20.34 8.03 -23.34
C ARG A 128 21.30 9.22 -23.45
N PRO A 129 21.58 9.69 -24.68
CA PRO A 129 22.36 10.91 -24.88
C PRO A 129 21.57 12.12 -24.33
N PRO A 130 22.27 13.16 -23.84
CA PRO A 130 21.62 14.35 -23.33
C PRO A 130 20.85 15.07 -24.44
N LEU A 131 19.63 15.51 -24.13
CA LEU A 131 18.87 16.38 -25.01
C LEU A 131 19.47 17.81 -24.96
N PRO A 132 19.55 18.52 -26.10
CA PRO A 132 20.08 19.88 -26.12
C PRO A 132 19.14 20.83 -25.36
N LEU A 133 19.61 21.33 -24.21
CA LEU A 133 18.90 22.34 -23.42
C LEU A 133 19.09 23.71 -24.08
N LYS A 134 18.00 24.30 -24.58
CA LYS A 134 18.00 25.71 -25.02
C LYS A 134 17.72 26.59 -23.81
N ILE A 135 18.79 27.14 -23.23
CA ILE A 135 18.66 28.18 -22.19
C ILE A 135 18.24 29.46 -22.91
N LYS A 136 17.10 30.04 -22.51
CA LYS A 136 16.65 31.33 -23.02
C LYS A 136 17.50 32.39 -22.35
N GLU A 137 18.37 33.05 -23.09
CA GLU A 137 19.10 34.23 -22.60
C GLU A 137 18.05 35.30 -22.21
N ALA A 138 18.20 35.85 -21.01
CA ALA A 138 17.31 36.84 -20.41
C ALA A 138 17.72 38.26 -20.80
#